data_AF-A0A0P9NHA4-F1
#
_entry.id   AF-A0A0P9NHA4-F1
#
_cell.length_a   1.000
_cell.length_b   1.000
_cell.length_c   1.000
_cell.angle_alpha   90.00
_cell.angle_beta   90.00
_cell.angle_gamma   90.00
#
_symmetry.space_group_name_H-M   'P 1'
#
loop_
_entity.id
_entity.type
_entity.pdbx_description
1 polymer ?
#
loop_
_entity_poly.entity_id
_entity_poly.type
_entity_poly.pdbx_seq_one_letter_code
_entity_poly.pdbx_strand_id
1 'polypeptide(L)' 'SKWPDTPDCTAAVKALASRLAKDRELRNALSPIDVTQALNALSKWPDTPDCTAAVKALASRLAKDRELRN' A
#
# COMPACT_ATOMS: atom_id res chain seq x y z
N SER A 1 -3.42 14.73 6.06
CA SER A 1 -4.69 13.98 6.07
C SER A 1 -4.79 13.09 7.30
N LYS A 2 -5.62 13.49 8.26
CA LYS A 2 -6.08 12.68 9.39
C LYS A 2 -7.23 11.83 8.85
N TRP A 3 -7.01 10.54 8.64
CA TRP A 3 -8.13 9.63 8.47
C TRP A 3 -8.69 9.39 9.87
N PRO A 4 -10.01 9.48 10.07
CA PRO A 4 -10.58 9.13 11.36
C PRO A 4 -10.32 7.65 11.61
N ASP A 5 -10.03 7.28 12.86
CA ASP A 5 -9.96 5.89 13.34
C ASP A 5 -11.36 5.26 13.32
N THR A 6 -12.04 5.32 12.17
CA THR A 6 -13.30 4.65 11.95
C THR A 6 -13.02 3.22 11.50
N PRO A 7 -13.79 2.25 12.03
CA PRO A 7 -13.63 0.85 11.66
C PRO A 7 -13.80 0.62 10.16
N ASP A 8 -14.63 1.41 9.49
CA ASP A 8 -14.84 1.35 8.04
C ASP A 8 -13.59 1.74 7.24
N CYS A 9 -12.87 2.77 7.69
CA CYS A 9 -11.64 3.21 7.04
C CYS A 9 -10.55 2.15 7.18
N THR A 10 -10.46 1.54 8.37
CA THR A 10 -9.53 0.42 8.63
C THR A 10 -9.88 -0.80 7.78
N ALA A 11 -11.16 -1.14 7.63
CA ALA A 11 -11.60 -2.25 6.81
C ALA A 11 -11.29 -2.03 5.32
N ALA A 12 -11.55 -0.82 4.80
CA ALA A 12 -11.23 -0.44 3.43
C ALA A 12 -9.73 -0.55 3.14
N VAL A 13 -8.89 -0.10 4.07
CA VAL A 13 -7.43 -0.19 3.96
C VAL A 13 -6.98 -1.65 3.98
N LYS A 14 -7.48 -2.49 4.89
CA LYS A 14 -7.15 -3.92 4.93
C LYS A 14 -7.52 -4.62 3.62
N ALA A 15 -8.69 -4.32 3.07
CA ALA A 15 -9.12 -4.85 1.79
C ALA A 15 -8.21 -4.37 0.64
N LEU A 16 -7.86 -3.09 0.61
CA LEU A 16 -6.93 -2.53 -0.37
C LEU A 16 -5.54 -3.16 -0.25
N ALA A 17 -5.02 -3.30 0.97
CA ALA A 17 -3.74 -3.92 1.26
C ALA A 17 -3.72 -5.39 0.80
N SER A 18 -4.75 -6.16 1.13
CA SER A 18 -4.86 -7.56 0.70
C SER A 18 -4.91 -7.67 -0.83
N ARG A 19 -5.63 -6.76 -1.51
CA ARG A 19 -5.63 -6.69 -2.98
C ARG A 19 -4.25 -6.33 -3.54
N LEU A 20 -3.59 -5.31 -3.00
CA LEU A 20 -2.24 -4.92 -3.43
C LEU A 20 -1.22 -6.04 -3.21
N ALA A 21 -1.31 -6.80 -2.11
CA ALA A 21 -0.42 -7.93 -1.87
C ALA A 21 -0.58 -9.04 -2.93
N LYS A 22 -1.82 -9.33 -3.35
CA LYS A 22 -2.14 -10.44 -4.25
C LYS A 22 -2.07 -10.06 -5.74
N ASP A 23 -2.48 -8.84 -6.08
CA ASP A 23 -2.60 -8.37 -7.44
C ASP A 23 -1.35 -7.59 -7.86
N ARG A 24 -0.58 -8.19 -8.76
CA ARG A 24 0.64 -7.57 -9.29
C ARG A 24 0.33 -6.53 -10.37
N GLU A 25 -0.71 -6.75 -11.17
CA GLU A 25 -1.12 -5.83 -12.24
C GLU A 25 -1.64 -4.53 -11.62
N LEU A 26 -2.49 -4.63 -10.59
CA LEU A 26 -2.96 -3.47 -9.84
C LEU A 26 -1.79 -2.68 -9.23
N ARG A 27 -0.80 -3.38 -8.65
CA ARG A 27 0.41 -2.73 -8.13
C ARG A 27 1.22 -2.05 -9.22
N ASN A 28 1.31 -2.62 -10.41
CA ASN A 28 2.04 -2.05 -11.54
C ASN A 28 1.32 -0.83 -12.15
N ALA A 29 -0.02 -0.81 -12.08
CA ALA A 29 -0.83 0.31 -12.53
C ALA A 29 -0.73 1.55 -11.63
N LEU A 30 -0.24 1.42 -10.39
CA LEU A 30 -0.03 2.57 -9.49
C LEU A 30 1.11 3.46 -9.99
N SER A 31 0.87 4.76 -10.01
CA SER A 31 1.90 5.75 -10.27
C SER A 31 2.84 5.92 -9.05
N PRO A 32 4.04 6.51 -9.19
CA PRO A 32 4.95 6.71 -8.06
C PRO A 32 4.34 7.50 -6.90
N ILE A 33 3.49 8.48 -7.19
CA ILE A 33 2.80 9.24 -6.15
C ILE A 33 1.77 8.37 -5.40
N ASP A 34 1.05 7.50 -6.10
CA ASP A 34 0.08 6.59 -5.50
C ASP A 34 0.77 5.55 -4.60
N VAL A 35 1.93 5.03 -5.03
CA VAL A 35 2.73 4.10 -4.21
C VAL A 35 3.17 4.77 -2.92
N THR A 36 3.64 6.01 -3.00
CA THR A 36 4.09 6.78 -1.83
C THR A 36 2.93 7.09 -0.88
N GLN A 37 1.77 7.47 -1.43
CA GLN A 37 0.56 7.68 -0.63
C GLN A 37 0.06 6.39 0.03
N ALA A 38 0.06 5.28 -0.71
CA ALA A 38 -0.31 3.97 -0.17
C ALA A 38 0.63 3.56 0.96
N LEU A 39 1.95 3.71 0.79
CA LEU A 39 2.93 3.41 1.84
C LEU A 39 2.72 4.29 3.09
N ASN A 40 2.47 5.58 2.92
CA ASN A 40 2.20 6.51 4.02
C ASN A 40 0.85 6.26 4.72
N ALA A 41 -0.12 5.68 4.01
CA ALA A 41 -1.37 5.23 4.60
C ALA A 41 -1.15 3.93 5.39
N LEU A 42 -0.53 2.93 4.76
CA LEU A 42 -0.28 1.61 5.36
C LEU A 42 0.67 1.69 6.57
N SER A 43 1.59 2.66 6.62
CA SER A 43 2.47 2.87 7.77
C SER A 43 1.74 3.23 9.06
N LYS A 44 0.48 3.67 8.97
CA LYS A 44 -0.38 3.95 10.12
C LYS A 44 -1.04 2.72 10.71
N TRP A 45 -1.01 1.59 10.01
CA TRP A 45 -1.64 0.33 10.45
C TRP A 45 -0.65 -0.85 10.44
N PRO A 46 0.46 -0.75 11.19
CA PRO A 46 1.49 -1.79 11.22
C PRO A 46 0.99 -3.10 11.85
N ASP A 47 -0.02 -3.04 12.72
CA ASP A 47 -0.56 -4.19 13.44
C ASP A 47 -1.40 -5.14 12.57
N THR A 48 -1.47 -4.90 11.27
CA THR A 48 -2.23 -5.72 10.34
C THR A 48 -1.31 -6.51 9.39
N PRO A 49 -1.43 -7.84 9.35
CA PRO A 49 -0.57 -8.66 8.50
C PRO A 49 -0.76 -8.34 7.00
N ASP A 50 -1.99 -7.97 6.60
CA ASP A 50 -2.27 -7.53 5.22
C ASP A 50 -1.54 -6.24 4.85
N CYS A 51 -1.49 -5.23 5.74
CA CYS A 51 -0.71 -4.01 5.47
C CYS A 51 0.78 -4.32 5.35
N THR A 52 1.30 -5.18 6.22
CA THR A 52 2.72 -5.58 6.16
C THR A 52 3.04 -6.28 4.83
N ALA A 53 2.16 -7.17 4.37
CA ALA A 53 2.33 -7.85 3.08
C ALA A 53 2.27 -6.86 1.90
N ALA A 54 1.32 -5.93 1.91
CA ALA A 54 1.18 -4.89 0.90
C ALA A 54 2.41 -3.96 0.85
N VAL A 55 2.89 -3.51 2.01
CA VAL A 55 4.10 -2.68 2.13
C VAL A 55 5.32 -3.40 1.54
N LYS A 56 5.53 -4.68 1.89
CA LYS A 56 6.63 -5.49 1.32
C LYS A 56 6.50 -5.63 -0.19
N ALA A 57 5.28 -5.86 -0.68
CA ALA A 57 4.99 -5.99 -2.10
C ALA A 57 5.24 -4.69 -2.88
N LEU A 58 4.89 -3.53 -2.31
CA LEU A 58 5.15 -2.21 -2.87
C LEU A 58 6.65 -1.85 -2.81
N ALA A 59 7.31 -2.11 -1.68
CA ALA A 59 8.75 -1.89 -1.53
C ALA A 59 9.56 -2.74 -2.51
N SER A 60 9.15 -4.00 -2.75
CA SER A 60 9.77 -4.85 -3.77
C SER A 60 9.56 -4.31 -5.18
N ARG A 61 8.40 -3.71 -5.48
CA ARG A 61 8.17 -3.04 -6.77
C ARG A 61 9.06 -1.80 -6.90
N LEU A 62 9.09 -0.93 -5.89
CA LEU A 62 9.98 0.24 -5.85
C LEU A 62 11.46 -0.17 -5.97
N ALA A 63 11.81 -1.37 -5.49
CA ALA A 63 13.15 -1.90 -5.64
C ALA A 63 13.48 -2.37 -7.07
N LYS A 64 12.47 -2.72 -7.86
CA LYS A 64 12.61 -3.23 -9.23
C LYS A 64 12.43 -2.13 -10.28
N ASP A 65 11.54 -1.18 -10.03
CA ASP A 65 11.27 -0.05 -10.92
C ASP A 65 12.25 1.11 -10.64
N ARG A 66 13.25 1.28 -11.52
CA ARG A 66 14.16 2.43 -11.47
C ARG A 66 13.44 3.76 -11.76
N GLU A 67 12.41 3.74 -12.59
CA GLU A 67 11.59 4.90 -12.94
C GLU A 67 10.78 5.44 -11.74
N LEU A 68 10.47 4.59 -10.74
CA LEU A 68 9.80 5.03 -9.51
C LEU A 68 10.79 5.63 -8.48
N ARG A 69 12.10 5.58 -8.74
CA ARG A 69 13.16 6.07 -7.84
C ARG A 69 13.75 7.42 -8.27
N ASN A 70 13.42 7.89 -9.48
CA ASN A 70 13.97 9.11 -10.07
C ASN A 70 13.01 10.29 -9.93
#